data_AF-A0A9P1F0T9-F1
#
_entry.id   AF-A0A9P1F0T9-F1
#
_cell.length_a   1.000
_cell.length_b   1.000
_cell.length_c   1.000
_cell.angle_alpha   90.00
_cell.angle_beta   90.00
_cell.angle_gamma   90.00
#
_symmetry.space_group_name_H-M   'P 1'
#
loop_
_entity.id
_entity.type
_entity.pdbx_description
1 polymer ?
#
loop_
_entity_poly.entity_id
_entity_poly.type
_entity_poly.pdbx_seq_one_letter_code
_entity_poly.pdbx_strand_id
1 'polypeptide(L)'
;MHVRKLTNVLLGVTCALCIFTAFLVFIVALIYMSIFVFSSNGKGAGGCSRGDQSRGMECAPRIEELSLALEELEPGYANPGRFKEIANFCNITLECVAPIKCKSITKEYEFVKASCAVFELASNDITLCLKRLQKRFLHGTQSCIHQIFSSPNENNNEIMCHVYRANRECSESEIRQTCGEELVDKYEELLDRIMELFNCQQTN
;
A
#
# COMPACT_ATOMS: atom_id res chain seq x y z
N MET A 1 -11.20 -22.29 82.65
CA MET A 1 -11.56 -21.02 81.96
C MET A 1 -10.58 -20.60 80.84
N HIS A 2 -9.34 -21.11 80.79
CA HIS A 2 -8.33 -20.70 79.78
C HIS A 2 -8.60 -21.17 78.34
N VAL A 3 -9.17 -22.37 78.16
CA VAL A 3 -9.41 -22.97 76.83
C VAL A 3 -10.40 -22.16 75.98
N ARG A 4 -11.45 -21.60 76.61
CA ARG A 4 -12.53 -20.87 75.90
C ARG A 4 -12.07 -19.51 75.36
N LYS A 5 -11.06 -18.87 75.98
CA LYS A 5 -10.45 -17.63 75.46
C LYS A 5 -9.58 -17.91 74.22
N LEU A 6 -8.87 -19.03 74.20
CA LEU A 6 -8.02 -19.42 73.08
C LEU A 6 -8.83 -19.73 71.81
N THR A 7 -9.97 -20.41 71.96
CA THR A 7 -10.87 -20.74 70.83
C THR A 7 -11.46 -19.50 70.17
N ASN A 8 -11.87 -18.49 70.97
CA ASN A 8 -12.45 -17.25 70.45
C ASN A 8 -11.41 -16.38 69.73
N VAL A 9 -10.16 -16.36 70.22
CA VAL A 9 -9.05 -15.65 69.55
C VAL A 9 -8.67 -16.34 68.24
N LEU A 10 -8.62 -17.67 68.22
CA LEU A 10 -8.33 -18.44 67.01
C LEU A 10 -9.38 -18.24 65.92
N LEU A 11 -10.68 -18.20 66.31
CA LEU A 11 -11.79 -17.93 65.39
C LEU A 11 -11.75 -16.49 64.82
N GLY A 12 -11.33 -15.51 65.64
CA GLY A 12 -11.16 -14.14 65.17
C GLY A 12 -10.04 -13.99 64.14
N VAL A 13 -8.91 -14.69 64.37
CA VAL A 13 -7.77 -14.67 63.44
C VAL A 13 -8.11 -15.38 62.12
N THR A 14 -8.82 -16.51 62.15
CA THR A 14 -9.23 -17.18 60.91
C THR A 14 -10.22 -16.35 60.10
N CYS A 15 -11.20 -15.70 60.74
CA CYS A 15 -12.10 -14.76 60.05
C CYS A 15 -11.34 -13.58 59.42
N ALA A 16 -10.39 -12.98 60.13
CA ALA A 16 -9.60 -11.88 59.61
C ALA A 16 -8.75 -12.30 58.39
N LEU A 17 -8.15 -13.49 58.44
CA LEU A 17 -7.39 -14.05 57.31
C LEU A 17 -8.29 -14.32 56.10
N CYS A 18 -9.49 -14.86 56.29
CA CYS A 18 -10.45 -15.09 55.21
C CYS A 18 -10.92 -13.79 54.53
N ILE A 19 -11.14 -12.74 55.33
CA ILE A 19 -11.51 -11.42 54.78
C ILE A 19 -10.35 -10.83 53.97
N PHE A 20 -9.12 -10.97 54.49
CA PHE A 20 -7.93 -10.46 53.82
C PHE A 20 -7.64 -11.21 52.51
N THR A 21 -7.77 -12.54 52.49
CA THR A 21 -7.58 -13.32 51.25
C THR A 21 -8.66 -13.02 50.21
N ALA A 22 -9.93 -12.87 50.62
CA ALA A 22 -11.01 -12.46 49.73
C ALA A 22 -10.76 -11.07 49.11
N PHE A 23 -10.26 -10.13 49.91
CA PHE A 23 -9.92 -8.80 49.44
C PHE A 23 -8.73 -8.80 48.46
N LEU A 24 -7.70 -9.59 48.72
CA LEU A 24 -6.57 -9.75 47.81
C LEU A 24 -7.00 -10.37 46.47
N VAL A 25 -7.86 -11.41 46.50
CA VAL A 25 -8.39 -12.01 45.27
C VAL A 25 -9.20 -10.99 44.47
N PHE A 26 -10.02 -10.18 45.14
CA PHE A 26 -10.78 -9.11 44.49
C PHE A 26 -9.86 -8.06 43.83
N ILE A 27 -8.81 -7.62 44.52
CA ILE A 27 -7.83 -6.68 43.95
C ILE A 27 -7.13 -7.30 42.74
N VAL A 28 -6.69 -8.55 42.82
CA VAL A 28 -6.04 -9.24 41.69
C VAL A 28 -7.00 -9.36 40.51
N ALA A 29 -8.28 -9.66 40.75
CA ALA A 29 -9.30 -9.70 39.71
C ALA A 29 -9.51 -8.32 39.07
N LEU A 30 -9.56 -7.24 39.86
CA LEU A 30 -9.66 -5.87 39.33
C LEU A 30 -8.43 -5.49 38.50
N ILE A 31 -7.23 -5.82 38.96
CA ILE A 31 -5.98 -5.60 38.21
C ILE A 31 -6.02 -6.38 36.89
N TYR A 32 -6.40 -7.67 36.93
CA TYR A 32 -6.51 -8.50 35.74
C TYR A 32 -7.54 -7.95 34.73
N MET A 33 -8.71 -7.54 35.22
CA MET A 33 -9.75 -6.92 34.39
C MET A 33 -9.28 -5.58 33.81
N SER A 34 -8.57 -4.76 34.58
CA SER A 34 -8.01 -3.50 34.07
C SER A 34 -6.97 -3.75 32.97
N ILE A 35 -6.04 -4.69 33.15
CA ILE A 35 -5.04 -5.06 32.14
C ILE A 35 -5.71 -5.61 30.88
N PHE A 36 -6.77 -6.41 31.03
CA PHE A 36 -7.52 -6.94 29.89
C PHE A 36 -8.27 -5.84 29.12
N VAL A 37 -8.90 -4.89 29.83
CA VAL A 37 -9.57 -3.74 29.22
C VAL A 37 -8.56 -2.79 28.54
N PHE A 38 -7.41 -2.54 29.15
CA PHE A 38 -6.34 -1.74 28.53
C PHE A 38 -5.69 -2.46 27.33
N SER A 39 -5.51 -3.78 27.39
CA SER A 39 -4.98 -4.57 26.27
C SER A 39 -5.95 -4.67 25.10
N SER A 40 -7.26 -4.74 25.37
CA SER A 40 -8.31 -4.81 24.34
C SER A 40 -8.66 -3.45 23.72
N ASN A 41 -8.44 -2.33 24.42
CA ASN A 41 -8.64 -0.99 23.88
C ASN A 41 -7.58 -0.55 22.86
N GLY A 42 -6.42 -1.22 22.80
CA GLY A 42 -5.30 -0.81 21.93
C GLY A 42 -5.20 -1.51 20.58
N LYS A 43 -5.80 -2.69 20.41
CA LYS A 43 -5.60 -3.54 19.22
C LYS A 43 -6.94 -4.12 18.75
N GLY A 44 -7.49 -3.56 17.67
CA GLY A 44 -8.55 -4.21 16.91
C GLY A 44 -8.08 -5.53 16.30
N ALA A 45 -9.02 -6.34 15.81
CA ALA A 45 -8.73 -7.58 15.10
C ALA A 45 -7.67 -7.32 14.01
N GLY A 46 -6.56 -8.06 14.02
CA GLY A 46 -5.41 -7.86 13.12
C GLY A 46 -4.23 -7.06 13.70
N GLY A 47 -4.28 -6.65 14.98
CA GLY A 47 -3.13 -6.00 15.64
C GLY A 47 -2.99 -4.50 15.35
N CYS A 48 -4.02 -3.90 14.74
CA CYS A 48 -4.05 -2.48 14.38
C CYS A 48 -4.95 -1.66 15.30
N SER A 49 -4.70 -0.35 15.40
CA SER A 49 -5.55 0.51 16.23
C SER A 49 -6.94 0.68 15.59
N ARG A 50 -7.98 0.88 16.41
CA ARG A 50 -9.33 1.20 15.91
C ARG A 50 -9.34 2.45 15.02
N GLY A 51 -8.50 3.44 15.34
CA GLY A 51 -8.36 4.65 14.52
C GLY A 51 -7.75 4.38 13.15
N ASP A 52 -6.82 3.44 13.03
CA ASP A 52 -6.27 3.02 11.73
C ASP A 52 -7.29 2.23 10.92
N GLN A 53 -8.08 1.36 11.56
CA GLN A 53 -9.15 0.62 10.88
C GLN A 53 -10.22 1.56 10.33
N SER A 54 -10.67 2.53 11.14
CA SER A 54 -11.65 3.53 10.71
C SER A 54 -11.13 4.37 9.54
N ARG A 55 -9.87 4.79 9.58
CA ARG A 55 -9.25 5.54 8.48
C ARG A 55 -9.09 4.71 7.22
N GLY A 56 -8.74 3.43 7.34
CA GLY A 56 -8.72 2.52 6.20
C GLY A 56 -10.09 2.41 5.51
N MET A 57 -11.17 2.28 6.29
CA MET A 57 -12.54 2.27 5.77
C MET A 57 -12.93 3.59 5.11
N GLU A 58 -12.50 4.72 5.67
CA GLU A 58 -12.75 6.06 5.10
C GLU A 58 -12.00 6.28 3.77
N CYS A 59 -10.82 5.69 3.62
CA CYS A 59 -10.02 5.79 2.39
C CYS A 59 -10.42 4.79 1.30
N ALA A 60 -11.15 3.73 1.65
CA ALA A 60 -11.56 2.68 0.71
C ALA A 60 -12.26 3.21 -0.56
N PRO A 61 -13.20 4.18 -0.50
CA PRO A 61 -13.83 4.74 -1.70
C PRO A 61 -12.84 5.43 -2.65
N ARG A 62 -11.83 6.12 -2.12
CA ARG A 62 -10.80 6.80 -2.96
C ARG A 62 -9.92 5.79 -3.69
N ILE A 63 -9.65 4.66 -3.03
CA ILE A 63 -8.91 3.53 -3.62
C ILE A 63 -9.74 2.87 -4.72
N GLU A 64 -11.04 2.74 -4.52
CA GLU A 64 -11.97 2.23 -5.53
C GLU A 64 -12.01 3.17 -6.76
N GLU A 65 -12.12 4.48 -6.55
CA GLU A 65 -12.04 5.48 -7.63
C GLU A 65 -10.73 5.38 -8.43
N LEU A 66 -9.59 5.23 -7.73
CA LEU A 66 -8.31 5.02 -8.38
C LEU A 66 -8.28 3.71 -9.18
N SER A 67 -8.78 2.62 -8.61
CA SER A 67 -8.84 1.31 -9.28
C SER A 67 -9.66 1.39 -10.58
N LEU A 68 -10.83 2.04 -10.55
CA LEU A 68 -11.66 2.25 -11.72
C LEU A 68 -10.94 3.10 -12.78
N ALA A 69 -10.24 4.16 -12.38
CA ALA A 69 -9.47 4.99 -13.30
C ALA A 69 -8.31 4.23 -13.97
N LEU A 70 -7.71 3.26 -13.26
CA LEU A 70 -6.69 2.37 -13.80
C LEU A 70 -7.28 1.33 -14.77
N GLU A 71 -8.42 0.73 -14.44
CA GLU A 71 -9.12 -0.22 -15.32
C GLU A 71 -9.54 0.43 -16.65
N GLU A 72 -9.99 1.68 -16.61
CA GLU A 72 -10.36 2.41 -17.84
C GLU A 72 -9.18 2.81 -18.73
N LEU A 73 -7.93 2.59 -18.31
CA LEU A 73 -6.79 2.71 -19.21
C LEU A 73 -6.67 1.52 -20.15
N GLU A 74 -7.29 0.37 -19.85
CA GLU A 74 -7.16 -0.82 -20.70
C GLU A 74 -7.80 -0.66 -22.10
N PRO A 75 -7.16 -1.13 -23.18
CA PRO A 75 -5.91 -1.89 -23.20
C PRO A 75 -4.65 -1.01 -23.28
N GLY A 76 -3.76 -1.20 -22.30
CA GLY A 76 -2.43 -0.61 -22.25
C GLY A 76 -2.38 0.87 -21.85
N TYR A 77 -1.17 1.39 -21.63
CA TYR A 77 -0.89 2.81 -21.36
C TYR A 77 -1.18 3.74 -22.57
N ALA A 78 -2.15 3.37 -23.41
CA ALA A 78 -2.50 3.93 -24.70
C ALA A 78 -3.21 5.29 -24.62
N ASN A 79 -3.36 5.90 -23.44
CA ASN A 79 -3.85 7.27 -23.36
C ASN A 79 -3.05 8.11 -22.35
N PRO A 80 -1.86 8.60 -22.76
CA PRO A 80 -1.08 9.53 -21.94
C PRO A 80 -1.82 10.83 -21.60
N GLY A 81 -2.97 11.10 -22.24
CA GLY A 81 -3.86 12.20 -21.85
C GLY A 81 -4.44 12.06 -20.44
N ARG A 82 -4.60 10.83 -19.95
CA ARG A 82 -5.23 10.52 -18.65
C ARG A 82 -4.25 10.42 -17.49
N PHE A 83 -2.94 10.35 -17.74
CA PHE A 83 -1.96 10.17 -16.66
C PHE A 83 -1.99 11.29 -15.62
N LYS A 84 -2.28 12.53 -16.03
CA LYS A 84 -2.44 13.65 -15.10
C LYS A 84 -3.66 13.51 -14.19
N GLU A 85 -4.76 12.99 -14.73
CA GLU A 85 -5.96 12.71 -13.95
C GLU A 85 -5.71 11.59 -12.93
N ILE A 86 -5.06 10.51 -13.37
CA ILE A 86 -4.71 9.37 -12.51
C ILE A 86 -3.69 9.78 -11.43
N ALA A 87 -2.69 10.59 -11.78
CA ALA A 87 -1.75 11.15 -10.81
C ALA A 87 -2.47 12.00 -9.75
N ASN A 88 -3.56 12.69 -10.11
CA ASN A 88 -4.37 13.43 -9.14
C ASN A 88 -5.16 12.49 -8.21
N PHE A 89 -5.78 11.42 -8.74
CA PHE A 89 -6.41 10.38 -7.91
C PHE A 89 -5.41 9.71 -6.97
N CYS A 90 -4.19 9.50 -7.45
CA CYS A 90 -3.07 9.02 -6.67
C CYS A 90 -2.73 9.93 -5.49
N ASN A 91 -2.55 11.23 -5.71
CA ASN A 91 -2.28 12.18 -4.62
C ASN A 91 -3.38 12.15 -3.56
N ILE A 92 -4.63 12.19 -4.00
CA ILE A 92 -5.79 12.14 -3.11
C ILE A 92 -5.82 10.85 -2.28
N THR A 93 -5.52 9.72 -2.92
CA THR A 93 -5.52 8.40 -2.27
C THR A 93 -4.35 8.27 -1.29
N LEU A 94 -3.15 8.68 -1.69
CA LEU A 94 -1.93 8.62 -0.88
C LEU A 94 -2.02 9.55 0.33
N GLU A 95 -2.56 10.76 0.19
CA GLU A 95 -2.82 11.67 1.31
C GLU A 95 -3.80 11.05 2.32
N CYS A 96 -4.81 10.33 1.84
CA CYS A 96 -5.78 9.67 2.72
C CYS A 96 -5.12 8.57 3.54
N VAL A 97 -4.29 7.72 2.93
CA VAL A 97 -3.70 6.56 3.61
C VAL A 97 -2.42 6.89 4.40
N ALA A 98 -1.74 7.99 4.11
CA ALA A 98 -0.49 8.40 4.77
C ALA A 98 -0.54 8.43 6.31
N PRO A 99 -1.65 8.84 6.97
CA PRO A 99 -1.75 8.86 8.44
C PRO A 99 -1.93 7.49 9.09
N ILE A 100 -2.18 6.42 8.30
CA ILE A 100 -2.46 5.06 8.79
C ILE A 100 -1.13 4.38 9.15
N LYS A 101 -0.97 3.99 10.42
CA LYS A 101 0.27 3.36 10.93
C LYS A 101 0.23 1.83 10.97
N CYS A 102 -0.94 1.27 10.68
CA CYS A 102 -1.19 -0.16 10.72
C CYS A 102 -0.45 -0.88 9.60
N LYS A 103 0.55 -1.71 9.94
CA LYS A 103 1.39 -2.40 8.96
C LYS A 103 0.63 -3.28 7.98
N SER A 104 -0.42 -3.98 8.40
CA SER A 104 -1.20 -4.84 7.49
C SER A 104 -1.92 -4.01 6.43
N ILE A 105 -2.56 -2.92 6.86
CA ILE A 105 -3.22 -1.97 5.96
C ILE A 105 -2.19 -1.25 5.07
N THR A 106 -1.05 -0.80 5.62
CA THR A 106 0.00 -0.17 4.82
C THR A 106 0.55 -1.11 3.74
N LYS A 107 0.67 -2.41 4.05
CA LYS A 107 1.14 -3.42 3.08
C LYS A 107 0.13 -3.61 1.94
N GLU A 108 -1.17 -3.59 2.23
CA GLU A 108 -2.22 -3.66 1.20
C GLU A 108 -2.14 -2.49 0.20
N TYR A 109 -1.57 -1.35 0.62
CA TYR A 109 -1.44 -0.16 -0.22
C TYR A 109 -0.05 0.00 -0.87
N GLU A 110 0.87 -0.96 -0.72
CA GLU A 110 2.19 -0.88 -1.37
C GLU A 110 2.06 -0.87 -2.89
N PHE A 111 1.15 -1.68 -3.45
CA PHE A 111 0.87 -1.68 -4.88
C PHE A 111 0.34 -0.32 -5.36
N VAL A 112 -0.59 0.28 -4.63
CA VAL A 112 -1.13 1.62 -4.93
C VAL A 112 0.01 2.65 -4.96
N LYS A 113 0.90 2.62 -3.97
CA LYS A 113 2.05 3.53 -3.91
C LYS A 113 3.00 3.35 -5.09
N ALA A 114 3.32 2.11 -5.46
CA ALA A 114 4.17 1.81 -6.60
C ALA A 114 3.54 2.28 -7.92
N SER A 115 2.27 1.95 -8.15
CA SER A 115 1.52 2.39 -9.33
C SER A 115 1.46 3.92 -9.41
N CYS A 116 1.20 4.60 -8.29
CA CYS A 116 1.12 6.06 -8.27
C CYS A 116 2.43 6.76 -8.59
N ALA A 117 3.58 6.20 -8.19
CA ALA A 117 4.88 6.73 -8.57
C ALA A 117 5.11 6.69 -10.09
N VAL A 118 4.64 5.64 -10.77
CA VAL A 118 4.69 5.55 -12.25
C VAL A 118 3.87 6.67 -12.89
N PHE A 119 2.63 6.87 -12.44
CA PHE A 119 1.77 7.90 -13.02
C PHE A 119 2.22 9.32 -12.70
N GLU A 120 2.78 9.57 -11.52
CA GLU A 120 3.35 10.86 -11.15
C GLU A 120 4.48 11.23 -12.11
N LEU A 121 5.46 10.33 -12.32
CA LEU A 121 6.54 10.52 -13.28
C LEU A 121 6.02 10.69 -14.71
N ALA A 122 5.11 9.80 -15.14
CA ALA A 122 4.56 9.83 -16.48
C ALA A 122 3.78 11.13 -16.75
N SER A 123 3.08 11.69 -15.74
CA SER A 123 2.23 12.89 -15.86
C SER A 123 2.99 14.21 -16.05
N ASN A 124 4.29 14.22 -15.75
CA ASN A 124 5.16 15.39 -15.86
C ASN A 124 5.74 15.55 -17.28
N ASP A 125 7.02 15.86 -17.40
CA ASP A 125 7.68 16.22 -18.67
C ASP A 125 7.62 15.07 -19.71
N ILE A 126 7.46 13.83 -19.25
CA ILE A 126 7.38 12.65 -20.10
C ILE A 126 6.03 12.55 -20.83
N THR A 127 4.92 13.10 -20.31
CA THR A 127 3.59 12.97 -20.92
C THR A 127 3.57 13.48 -22.36
N LEU A 128 4.19 14.64 -22.61
CA LEU A 128 4.24 15.22 -23.96
C LEU A 128 5.03 14.32 -24.92
N CYS A 129 6.10 13.72 -24.43
CA CYS A 129 6.91 12.77 -25.19
C CYS A 129 6.10 11.52 -25.54
N LEU A 130 5.44 10.89 -24.55
CA LEU A 130 4.61 9.70 -24.77
C LEU A 130 3.47 9.97 -25.76
N LYS A 131 2.86 11.17 -25.73
CA LYS A 131 1.87 11.57 -26.75
C LYS A 131 2.46 11.64 -28.16
N ARG A 132 3.71 12.11 -28.32
CA ARG A 132 4.38 12.15 -29.64
C ARG A 132 4.72 10.75 -30.12
N LEU A 133 5.23 9.89 -29.23
CA LEU A 133 5.52 8.49 -29.54
C LEU A 133 4.24 7.73 -29.92
N GLN A 134 3.15 7.93 -29.19
CA GLN A 134 1.86 7.34 -29.52
C GLN A 134 1.38 7.74 -30.91
N LYS A 135 1.52 9.02 -31.28
CA LYS A 135 1.18 9.47 -32.65
C LYS A 135 2.04 8.76 -33.70
N ARG A 136 3.35 8.63 -33.48
CA ARG A 136 4.25 7.89 -34.38
C ARG A 136 3.87 6.41 -34.50
N PHE A 137 3.49 5.79 -33.39
CA PHE A 137 2.94 4.44 -33.35
C PHE A 137 1.68 4.32 -34.24
N LEU A 138 0.71 5.24 -34.10
CA LEU A 138 -0.52 5.25 -34.91
C LEU A 138 -0.24 5.45 -36.42
N HIS A 139 0.88 6.08 -36.76
CA HIS A 139 1.32 6.24 -38.15
C HIS A 139 2.09 5.02 -38.71
N GLY A 140 2.25 3.95 -37.93
CA GLY A 140 2.85 2.68 -38.38
C GLY A 140 4.35 2.74 -38.64
N THR A 141 5.03 3.76 -38.11
CA THR A 141 6.41 4.06 -38.51
C THR A 141 7.48 3.27 -37.76
N GLN A 142 7.16 2.59 -36.65
CA GLN A 142 8.18 2.00 -35.75
C GLN A 142 7.71 0.72 -35.03
N SER A 143 8.56 -0.31 -35.03
CA SER A 143 8.21 -1.68 -34.59
C SER A 143 8.44 -1.97 -33.10
N CYS A 144 9.40 -1.34 -32.43
CA CYS A 144 9.73 -1.67 -31.02
C CYS A 144 8.78 -1.01 -30.01
N ILE A 145 8.40 0.24 -30.25
CA ILE A 145 7.35 0.95 -29.52
C ILE A 145 6.01 0.23 -29.65
N HIS A 146 5.75 -0.40 -30.80
CA HIS A 146 4.56 -1.22 -30.98
C HIS A 146 4.44 -2.30 -29.91
N GLN A 147 5.53 -2.97 -29.52
CA GLN A 147 5.46 -4.02 -28.51
C GLN A 147 5.13 -3.48 -27.11
N ILE A 148 5.60 -2.27 -26.78
CA ILE A 148 5.35 -1.63 -25.48
C ILE A 148 3.94 -1.06 -25.39
N PHE A 149 3.45 -0.39 -26.43
CA PHE A 149 2.12 0.23 -26.44
C PHE A 149 1.00 -0.72 -26.88
N SER A 150 1.34 -1.80 -27.57
CA SER A 150 0.39 -2.85 -27.96
C SER A 150 0.51 -4.10 -27.12
N SER A 151 1.29 -4.06 -26.02
CA SER A 151 1.42 -5.21 -25.14
C SER A 151 0.01 -5.63 -24.75
N PRO A 152 -0.40 -6.87 -25.08
CA PRO A 152 -1.74 -7.34 -24.79
C PRO A 152 -1.98 -7.22 -23.27
N ASN A 153 -3.25 -7.13 -22.88
CA ASN A 153 -3.70 -7.24 -21.49
C ASN A 153 -3.36 -8.65 -20.95
N GLU A 154 -2.08 -8.96 -20.85
CA GLU A 154 -1.57 -10.17 -20.26
C GLU A 154 -1.29 -9.84 -18.81
N ASN A 155 -2.08 -10.44 -17.92
CA ASN A 155 -1.82 -10.50 -16.48
C ASN A 155 -0.58 -11.37 -16.16
N ASN A 156 0.41 -11.39 -17.06
CA ASN A 156 1.64 -12.14 -16.91
C ASN A 156 2.81 -11.15 -16.83
N ASN A 157 3.21 -10.89 -15.59
CA ASN A 157 4.35 -10.04 -15.27
C ASN A 157 5.62 -10.46 -16.03
N GLU A 158 5.87 -11.77 -16.22
CA GLU A 158 7.07 -12.26 -16.91
C GLU A 158 7.13 -11.79 -18.37
N ILE A 159 5.98 -11.78 -19.06
CA ILE A 159 5.90 -11.32 -20.45
C ILE A 159 6.12 -9.81 -20.51
N MET A 160 5.48 -9.04 -19.62
CA MET A 160 5.71 -7.60 -19.53
C MET A 160 7.19 -7.28 -19.28
N CYS A 161 7.82 -7.99 -18.34
CA CYS A 161 9.26 -7.85 -18.05
C CYS A 161 10.12 -8.16 -19.28
N HIS A 162 9.82 -9.23 -20.01
CA HIS A 162 10.55 -9.57 -21.24
C HIS A 162 10.39 -8.49 -22.30
N VAL A 163 9.17 -8.00 -22.53
CA VAL A 163 8.88 -6.93 -23.50
C VAL A 163 9.66 -5.66 -23.16
N TYR A 164 9.64 -5.20 -21.91
CA TYR A 164 10.37 -4.00 -21.50
C TYR A 164 11.89 -4.17 -21.62
N ARG A 165 12.45 -5.32 -21.23
CA ARG A 165 13.89 -5.59 -21.36
C ARG A 165 14.33 -5.66 -22.82
N ALA A 166 13.63 -6.45 -23.64
CA ALA A 166 13.98 -6.65 -25.04
C ALA A 166 13.90 -5.37 -25.87
N ASN A 167 13.05 -4.41 -25.45
CA ASN A 167 12.83 -3.16 -26.18
C ASN A 167 13.49 -1.94 -25.52
N ARG A 168 14.28 -2.10 -24.44
CA ARG A 168 14.85 -0.96 -23.67
C ARG A 168 15.69 -0.04 -24.54
N GLU A 169 16.75 -0.56 -25.17
CA GLU A 169 17.65 0.22 -26.03
C GLU A 169 16.92 0.90 -27.20
N CYS A 170 15.98 0.18 -27.82
CA CYS A 170 15.20 0.73 -28.92
C CYS A 170 14.32 1.89 -28.45
N SER A 171 13.69 1.74 -27.28
CA SER A 171 12.84 2.78 -26.71
C SER A 171 13.61 4.03 -26.33
N GLU A 172 14.79 3.88 -25.73
CA GLU A 172 15.69 4.99 -25.42
C GLU A 172 16.09 5.74 -26.70
N SER A 173 16.45 5.02 -27.76
CA SER A 173 16.72 5.63 -29.08
C SER A 173 15.52 6.41 -29.61
N GLU A 174 14.30 5.88 -29.47
CA GLU A 174 13.09 6.54 -29.95
C GLU A 174 12.71 7.78 -29.14
N ILE A 175 12.89 7.72 -27.82
CA ILE A 175 12.74 8.86 -26.91
C ILE A 175 13.74 9.93 -27.31
N ARG A 176 15.03 9.58 -27.46
CA ARG A 176 16.08 10.51 -27.89
C ARG A 176 15.72 11.21 -29.20
N GLN A 177 15.28 10.45 -30.21
CA GLN A 177 14.94 10.99 -31.52
C GLN A 177 13.65 11.84 -31.54
N THR A 178 12.66 11.49 -30.70
CA THR A 178 11.34 12.14 -30.74
C THR A 178 11.22 13.29 -29.74
N CYS A 179 11.97 13.21 -28.64
CA CYS A 179 11.75 13.99 -27.45
C CYS A 179 12.99 14.74 -26.96
N GLY A 180 14.19 14.37 -27.41
CA GLY A 180 15.45 14.98 -27.00
C GLY A 180 16.22 14.12 -25.99
N GLU A 181 17.53 14.38 -25.89
CA GLU A 181 18.43 13.66 -24.96
C GLU A 181 18.02 13.89 -23.50
N GLU A 182 17.52 15.09 -23.18
CA GLU A 182 17.15 15.51 -21.84
C GLU A 182 15.99 14.73 -21.19
N LEU A 183 15.27 13.94 -21.99
CA LEU A 183 14.16 13.10 -21.53
C LEU A 183 14.51 11.61 -21.46
N VAL A 184 15.72 11.21 -21.89
CA VAL A 184 16.17 9.81 -21.83
C VAL A 184 16.27 9.34 -20.37
N ASP A 185 17.00 10.07 -19.52
CA ASP A 185 17.16 9.72 -18.11
C ASP A 185 15.82 9.59 -17.37
N LYS A 186 14.88 10.50 -17.65
CA LYS A 186 13.54 10.48 -17.06
C LYS A 186 12.73 9.29 -17.54
N TYR A 187 12.88 8.91 -18.81
CA TYR A 187 12.23 7.72 -19.36
C TYR A 187 12.82 6.43 -18.77
N GLU A 188 14.14 6.38 -18.58
CA GLU A 188 14.79 5.25 -17.90
C GLU A 188 14.27 5.09 -16.46
N GLU A 189 14.16 6.18 -15.70
CA GLU A 189 13.55 6.16 -14.37
C GLU A 189 12.10 5.63 -14.42
N LEU A 190 11.31 6.10 -15.38
CA LEU A 190 9.94 5.62 -15.58
C LEU A 190 9.91 4.11 -15.88
N LEU A 191 10.78 3.62 -16.76
CA LEU A 191 10.88 2.20 -17.10
C LEU A 191 11.29 1.36 -15.89
N ASP A 192 12.25 1.82 -15.10
CA ASP A 192 12.69 1.10 -13.91
C ASP A 192 11.56 1.00 -12.88
N ARG A 193 10.76 2.06 -12.69
CA ARG A 193 9.55 2.02 -11.85
C ARG A 193 8.48 1.06 -12.36
N ILE A 194 8.28 1.01 -13.67
CA ILE A 194 7.36 0.05 -14.29
C ILE A 194 7.86 -1.38 -14.07
N MET A 195 9.17 -1.62 -14.22
CA MET A 195 9.77 -2.94 -13.96
C MET A 195 9.68 -3.35 -12.48
N GLU A 196 9.84 -2.40 -11.54
CA GLU A 196 9.59 -2.61 -10.11
C GLU A 196 8.12 -3.01 -9.85
N LEU A 197 7.17 -2.31 -10.47
CA LEU A 197 5.73 -2.58 -10.32
C LEU A 197 5.37 -4.02 -10.74
N PHE A 198 5.96 -4.50 -11.83
CA PHE A 198 5.76 -5.87 -12.31
C PHE A 198 6.64 -6.92 -11.59
N ASN A 199 7.43 -6.52 -10.59
CA ASN A 199 8.40 -7.40 -9.89
C ASN A 199 9.37 -8.10 -10.85
N CYS A 200 9.87 -7.38 -11.85
CA CYS A 200 10.82 -7.88 -12.82
C CYS A 200 12.20 -8.14 -12.18
N GLN A 201 12.38 -9.29 -11.52
CA GLN A 201 13.67 -9.69 -10.95
C GLN A 201 14.76 -9.68 -12.04
N GLN A 202 15.85 -8.93 -11.85
CA GLN A 202 17.00 -9.01 -12.74
C GLN A 202 17.54 -10.45 -12.69
N THR A 203 17.16 -11.25 -13.69
CA THR A 203 17.82 -12.52 -13.97
C THR A 203 19.21 -12.16 -14.48
N ASN A 204 20.20 -12.31 -13.58
CA ASN A 204 21.62 -12.35 -13.94
C ASN A 204 21.88 -13.45 -14.95
#